data_AF-A0A7M1SVF2-F1
#
_entry.id   AF-A0A7M1SVF2-F1
#
_cell.length_a   1.000
_cell.length_b   1.000
_cell.length_c   1.000
_cell.angle_alpha   90.00
_cell.angle_beta   90.00
_cell.angle_gamma   90.00
#
_symmetry.space_group_name_H-M   'P 1'
#
loop_
_entity.id
_entity.type
_entity.pdbx_description
1 polymer ?
#
loop_
_entity_poly.entity_id
_entity_poly.type
_entity_poly.pdbx_seq_one_letter_code
_entity_poly.pdbx_strand_id
1 'polypeptide(L)'
;MPPELPPATYSIDDEDLRDRPDDVEAARQRVAALAALGEDADAERIGWLRMLNELEEAERLGWAALARAGGPSDPALLREGDEQPEAMGVREGSGPPERSCVLPVAAIGPALRLAHVLQWQRRFALADLLFRRAQHSAESACGTAEPGSRQERVTIAMRYFAWQHGGKSLFDQGRYDEALEWFLTALRLRQEVGAPDDQLASTRQAIAATRRRLTERRSGR
;
A
#
# COMPACT_ATOMS: atom_id res chain seq x y z
N MET A 1 -12.56 -22.83 27.68
CA MET A 1 -11.90 -22.38 26.44
C MET A 1 -12.96 -21.68 25.61
N PRO A 2 -12.79 -20.41 25.22
CA PRO A 2 -13.69 -19.82 24.23
C PRO A 2 -13.59 -20.64 22.94
N PRO A 3 -14.70 -20.83 22.21
CA PRO A 3 -14.66 -21.53 20.93
C PRO A 3 -13.69 -20.82 19.99
N GLU A 4 -12.81 -21.58 19.35
CA GLU A 4 -11.92 -21.08 18.30
C GLU A 4 -12.80 -20.63 17.13
N LEU A 5 -12.96 -19.32 16.99
CA LEU A 5 -13.73 -18.75 15.88
C LEU A 5 -13.01 -19.11 14.57
N PRO A 6 -13.75 -19.50 13.51
CA PRO A 6 -13.14 -19.77 12.22
C PRO A 6 -12.35 -18.53 11.76
N PRO A 7 -11.19 -18.72 11.10
CA PRO A 7 -10.40 -17.60 10.62
C PRO A 7 -11.24 -16.77 9.64
N ALA A 8 -11.28 -15.45 9.85
CA ALA A 8 -11.90 -14.55 8.89
C ALA A 8 -11.15 -14.61 7.56
N THR A 9 -11.87 -14.77 6.46
CA THR A 9 -11.32 -14.82 5.09
C THR A 9 -11.91 -13.71 4.23
N TYR A 10 -11.29 -13.46 3.08
CA TYR A 10 -11.74 -12.46 2.12
C TYR A 10 -11.43 -12.89 0.68
N SER A 11 -12.23 -12.37 -0.24
CA SER A 11 -12.08 -12.56 -1.69
C SER A 11 -11.82 -11.23 -2.40
N ILE A 12 -11.13 -11.25 -3.55
CA ILE A 12 -10.92 -10.06 -4.37
C ILE A 12 -12.01 -10.00 -5.43
N ASP A 13 -12.74 -8.89 -5.48
CA ASP A 13 -13.77 -8.66 -6.49
C ASP A 13 -13.15 -8.40 -7.86
N ASP A 14 -13.70 -9.06 -8.88
CA ASP A 14 -13.17 -9.02 -10.24
C ASP A 14 -13.41 -7.70 -10.99
N GLU A 15 -14.36 -6.88 -10.52
CA GLU A 15 -14.77 -5.64 -11.18
C GLU A 15 -14.01 -4.44 -10.66
N ASP A 16 -13.82 -4.34 -9.34
CA ASP A 16 -13.16 -3.21 -8.68
C ASP A 16 -11.83 -3.56 -8.00
N LEU A 17 -11.42 -4.83 -7.99
CA LEU A 17 -10.19 -5.32 -7.36
C LEU A 17 -10.09 -5.07 -5.85
N ARG A 18 -11.20 -4.71 -5.19
CA ARG A 18 -11.26 -4.52 -3.75
C ARG A 18 -11.49 -5.85 -3.04
N ASP A 19 -10.80 -6.00 -1.92
CA ASP A 19 -10.92 -7.16 -1.05
C ASP A 19 -12.27 -7.09 -0.31
N ARG A 20 -13.03 -8.18 -0.21
CA ARG A 20 -14.34 -8.24 0.46
C ARG A 20 -14.33 -9.38 1.48
N PRO A 21 -14.74 -9.15 2.74
CA PRO A 21 -14.85 -10.24 3.70
C PRO A 21 -15.85 -11.28 3.19
N ASP A 22 -15.47 -12.56 3.28
CA ASP A 22 -16.38 -13.66 2.92
C ASP A 22 -17.50 -13.81 3.97
N ASP A 23 -17.18 -13.47 5.23
CA ASP A 23 -18.12 -13.38 6.35
C ASP A 23 -17.85 -12.07 7.12
N VAL A 24 -18.82 -11.16 7.06
CA VAL A 24 -18.77 -9.84 7.72
C VAL A 24 -18.77 -9.97 9.24
N GLU A 25 -19.50 -10.93 9.80
CA GLU A 25 -19.60 -11.12 11.24
C GLU A 25 -18.29 -11.71 11.79
N ALA A 26 -17.72 -12.71 11.11
CA ALA A 26 -16.40 -13.24 11.45
C ALA A 26 -15.31 -12.15 11.36
N ALA A 27 -15.36 -11.29 10.33
CA ALA A 27 -14.44 -10.16 10.20
C ALA A 27 -14.57 -9.15 11.35
N ARG A 28 -15.79 -8.83 11.80
CA ARG A 28 -16.00 -7.94 12.96
C ARG A 28 -15.47 -8.56 14.25
N GLN A 29 -15.71 -9.85 14.47
CA GLN A 29 -15.16 -10.57 15.62
C GLN A 29 -13.63 -10.59 15.58
N ARG A 30 -13.04 -10.73 14.39
CA ARG A 30 -11.58 -10.62 14.20
C ARG A 30 -11.06 -9.23 14.56
N VAL A 31 -11.72 -8.16 14.13
CA VAL A 31 -11.36 -6.79 14.53
C VAL A 31 -11.42 -6.61 16.05
N ALA A 32 -12.46 -7.11 16.71
CA ALA A 32 -12.60 -7.03 18.16
C ALA A 32 -11.47 -7.79 18.89
N ALA A 33 -11.12 -8.99 18.40
CA ALA A 33 -10.02 -9.77 18.93
C ALA A 33 -8.66 -9.06 18.75
N LEU A 34 -8.41 -8.49 17.57
CA LEU A 34 -7.19 -7.73 17.29
C LEU A 34 -7.10 -6.46 18.14
N ALA A 35 -8.22 -5.77 18.38
CA ALA A 35 -8.26 -4.60 19.25
C ALA A 35 -7.83 -4.94 20.69
N ALA A 36 -8.19 -6.12 21.20
CA ALA A 36 -7.79 -6.58 22.53
C ALA A 36 -6.28 -6.90 22.64
N LEU A 37 -5.61 -7.18 21.51
CA LEU A 37 -4.16 -7.43 21.44
C LEU A 37 -3.32 -6.13 21.36
N GLY A 38 -3.96 -4.99 21.07
CA GLY A 38 -3.30 -3.69 21.03
C GLY A 38 -2.47 -3.44 19.76
N GLU A 39 -1.45 -2.58 19.90
CA GLU A 39 -0.75 -1.97 18.76
C GLU A 39 -0.03 -2.97 17.83
N ASP A 40 0.44 -4.09 18.38
CA ASP A 40 1.11 -5.14 17.60
C ASP A 40 0.18 -5.81 16.58
N ALA A 41 -1.13 -5.75 16.82
CA ALA A 41 -2.17 -6.29 15.96
C ALA A 41 -2.73 -5.26 14.95
N ASP A 42 -2.33 -3.99 15.03
CA ASP A 42 -2.88 -2.91 14.19
C ASP A 42 -2.68 -3.18 12.70
N ALA A 43 -1.57 -3.83 12.31
CA ALA A 43 -1.27 -4.11 10.91
C ALA A 43 -2.38 -4.93 10.23
N GLU A 44 -2.88 -5.96 10.90
CA GLU A 44 -4.00 -6.77 10.41
C GLU A 44 -5.33 -6.05 10.60
N ARG A 45 -5.51 -5.40 11.77
CA ARG A 45 -6.75 -4.70 12.14
C ARG A 45 -7.11 -3.62 11.12
N ILE A 46 -6.14 -2.82 10.68
CA ILE A 46 -6.33 -1.80 9.63
C ILE A 46 -6.86 -2.42 8.34
N GLY A 47 -6.38 -3.60 7.96
CA GLY A 47 -6.84 -4.32 6.77
C GLY A 47 -8.31 -4.72 6.88
N TRP A 48 -8.71 -5.30 8.01
CA TRP A 48 -10.10 -5.69 8.26
C TRP A 48 -11.05 -4.49 8.37
N LEU A 49 -10.65 -3.43 9.09
CA LEU A 49 -11.42 -2.20 9.18
C LEU A 49 -11.66 -1.57 7.80
N ARG A 50 -10.63 -1.56 6.94
CA ARG A 50 -10.77 -1.12 5.55
C ARG A 50 -11.83 -1.92 4.81
N MET A 51 -11.74 -3.26 4.85
CA MET A 51 -12.66 -4.16 4.18
C MET A 51 -14.10 -4.08 4.70
N LEU A 52 -14.28 -3.76 5.99
CA LEU A 52 -15.57 -3.48 6.63
C LEU A 52 -16.10 -2.06 6.38
N ASN A 53 -15.35 -1.24 5.61
CA ASN A 53 -15.65 0.16 5.33
C ASN A 53 -15.67 1.06 6.60
N GLU A 54 -14.96 0.66 7.66
CA GLU A 54 -14.72 1.47 8.86
C GLU A 54 -13.48 2.37 8.65
N LEU A 55 -13.55 3.20 7.61
CA LEU A 55 -12.38 3.88 7.03
C LEU A 55 -11.76 4.96 7.92
N GLU A 56 -12.56 5.61 8.79
CA GLU A 56 -12.07 6.64 9.72
C GLU A 56 -11.16 6.03 10.80
N GLU A 57 -11.59 4.93 11.40
CA GLU A 57 -10.81 4.20 12.39
C GLU A 57 -9.57 3.56 11.75
N ALA A 58 -9.72 2.98 10.54
CA ALA A 58 -8.59 2.43 9.79
C ALA A 58 -7.52 3.50 9.50
N GLU A 59 -7.93 4.72 9.15
CA GLU A 59 -7.01 5.83 8.91
C GLU A 59 -6.33 6.29 10.21
N ARG A 60 -7.10 6.47 11.29
CA ARG A 60 -6.56 6.88 12.59
C ARG A 60 -5.46 5.93 13.05
N LEU A 61 -5.71 4.62 12.97
CA LEU A 61 -4.71 3.59 13.28
C LEU A 61 -3.54 3.59 12.28
N GLY A 62 -3.81 3.82 10.98
CA GLY A 62 -2.80 3.93 9.95
C GLY A 62 -1.79 5.05 10.19
N TRP A 63 -2.27 6.25 10.55
CA TRP A 63 -1.40 7.38 10.91
C TRP A 63 -0.61 7.11 12.19
N ALA A 64 -1.27 6.56 13.24
CA ALA A 64 -0.59 6.21 14.48
C ALA A 64 0.54 5.19 14.24
N ALA A 65 0.27 4.13 13.48
CA ALA A 65 1.27 3.12 13.15
C ALA A 65 2.42 3.67 12.30
N LEU A 66 2.13 4.59 11.37
CA LEU A 66 3.16 5.25 10.56
C LEU A 66 4.06 6.14 11.41
N ALA A 67 3.48 6.94 12.31
CA ALA A 67 4.22 7.80 13.22
C ALA A 67 5.12 7.00 14.18
N ARG A 68 4.59 5.93 14.79
CA ARG A 68 5.37 5.03 15.67
C ARG A 68 6.58 4.40 14.95
N ALA A 69 6.46 4.19 13.64
CA ALA A 69 7.53 3.64 12.82
C ALA A 69 8.53 4.68 12.30
N GLY A 70 8.41 5.94 12.72
CA GLY A 70 9.28 7.05 12.31
C GLY A 70 8.91 7.69 10.97
N GLY A 71 7.72 7.42 10.45
CA GLY A 71 7.15 8.09 9.29
C GLY A 71 6.42 9.40 9.66
N PRO A 72 5.84 10.10 8.67
CA PRO A 72 5.07 11.31 8.92
C PRO A 72 3.80 11.01 9.72
N SER A 73 3.49 11.88 10.68
CA SER A 73 2.33 11.74 11.57
C SER A 73 1.07 12.45 11.09
N ASP A 74 1.15 13.28 10.04
CA ASP A 74 0.04 14.05 9.48
C ASP A 74 0.20 14.20 7.96
N PRO A 75 -0.89 14.16 7.16
CA PRO A 75 -0.90 14.54 5.75
C PRO A 75 -0.13 15.83 5.38
N ALA A 76 -0.18 16.87 6.22
CA ALA A 76 0.49 18.15 5.94
C ALA A 76 2.01 17.99 5.80
N LEU A 77 2.60 17.08 6.57
CA LEU A 77 4.04 16.80 6.57
C LEU A 77 4.50 16.05 5.31
N LEU A 78 3.57 15.54 4.50
CA LEU A 78 3.89 14.94 3.22
C LEU A 78 4.03 15.98 2.09
N ARG A 79 3.44 17.19 2.23
CA ARG A 79 3.36 18.19 1.14
C ARG A 79 4.50 19.20 1.11
N GLU A 80 5.18 19.46 2.22
CA GLU A 80 6.21 20.52 2.34
C GLU A 80 7.55 20.22 1.60
N GLY A 81 7.53 19.39 0.55
CA GLY A 81 8.71 19.03 -0.24
C GLY A 81 8.52 19.10 -1.77
N ASP A 82 7.29 19.31 -2.27
CA ASP A 82 6.98 19.23 -3.71
C ASP A 82 6.61 20.59 -4.35
N GLU A 83 6.56 21.68 -3.57
CA GLU A 83 6.47 23.03 -4.14
C GLU A 83 7.87 23.50 -4.55
N GLN A 84 8.22 23.30 -5.82
CA GLN A 84 9.32 24.06 -6.43
C GLN A 84 8.88 25.52 -6.61
N PRO A 85 9.54 26.52 -6.01
CA PRO A 85 9.52 27.83 -6.60
C PRO A 85 10.55 27.81 -7.75
N GLU A 86 10.05 27.89 -8.97
CA GLU A 86 10.89 28.21 -10.12
C GLU A 86 11.63 29.55 -9.87
N ALA A 87 12.93 29.56 -10.18
CA ALA A 87 13.82 30.70 -10.39
C ALA A 87 14.28 31.52 -9.15
N MET A 88 15.50 31.23 -8.66
CA MET A 88 16.71 32.04 -8.92
C MET A 88 17.82 31.80 -7.87
N GLY A 89 19.03 31.53 -8.36
CA GLY A 89 20.28 31.83 -7.66
C GLY A 89 20.96 30.66 -6.97
N VAL A 90 22.01 30.13 -7.61
CA VAL A 90 23.00 29.24 -7.00
C VAL A 90 23.60 29.93 -5.76
N ARG A 91 23.45 29.30 -4.59
CA ARG A 91 24.25 29.60 -3.39
C ARG A 91 24.83 28.29 -2.89
N GLU A 92 26.13 28.12 -3.08
CA GLU A 92 26.92 27.09 -2.41
C GLU A 92 27.06 27.45 -0.93
N GLY A 93 26.85 26.45 -0.06
CA GLY A 93 27.11 26.54 1.37
C GLY A 93 25.83 26.61 2.23
N SER A 94 25.55 25.47 2.90
CA SER A 94 24.64 25.37 4.05
C SER A 94 23.15 25.54 3.75
N GLY A 95 22.61 24.74 2.82
CA GLY A 95 21.17 24.51 2.74
C GLY A 95 20.67 23.65 3.92
N PRO A 96 19.38 23.73 4.29
CA PRO A 96 18.80 22.79 5.26
C PRO A 96 18.96 21.35 4.73
N PRO A 97 19.06 20.34 5.61
CA PRO A 97 19.26 18.96 5.17
C PRO A 97 18.14 18.58 4.20
N GLU A 98 18.50 18.01 3.04
CA GLU A 98 17.55 17.48 2.07
C GLU A 98 16.52 16.60 2.80
N ARG A 99 15.26 17.03 2.80
CA ARG A 99 14.17 16.40 3.54
C ARG A 99 13.85 15.07 2.86
N SER A 100 14.52 14.01 3.30
CA SER A 100 14.60 12.71 2.63
C SER A 100 13.25 12.18 2.16
N CYS A 101 13.11 11.99 0.84
CA CYS A 101 12.02 11.27 0.19
C CYS A 101 11.92 9.80 0.67
N VAL A 102 12.94 9.28 1.36
CA VAL A 102 12.99 7.90 1.82
C VAL A 102 12.38 7.75 3.22
N LEU A 103 11.42 6.84 3.35
CA LEU A 103 10.87 6.39 4.62
C LEU A 103 11.84 5.42 5.31
N PRO A 104 11.94 5.44 6.66
CA PRO A 104 12.55 4.35 7.39
C PRO A 104 11.93 3.01 6.98
N VAL A 105 12.73 1.94 6.93
CA VAL A 105 12.24 0.60 6.54
C VAL A 105 11.01 0.20 7.35
N ALA A 106 11.03 0.45 8.66
CA ALA A 106 9.92 0.14 9.56
C ALA A 106 8.62 0.87 9.16
N ALA A 107 8.71 2.06 8.56
CA ALA A 107 7.59 2.91 8.15
C ALA A 107 7.00 2.54 6.78
N ILE A 108 7.70 1.79 5.94
CA ILE A 108 7.23 1.42 4.59
C ILE A 108 5.92 0.62 4.67
N GLY A 109 5.87 -0.39 5.55
CA GLY A 109 4.67 -1.22 5.73
C GLY A 109 3.44 -0.43 6.21
N PRO A 110 3.54 0.34 7.30
CA PRO A 110 2.51 1.29 7.73
C PRO A 110 2.07 2.26 6.64
N ALA A 111 3.01 2.84 5.89
CA ALA A 111 2.70 3.76 4.79
C ALA A 111 1.85 3.08 3.70
N LEU A 112 2.21 1.85 3.29
CA LEU A 112 1.43 1.09 2.32
C LEU A 112 0.01 0.77 2.80
N ARG A 113 -0.15 0.40 4.08
CA ARG A 113 -1.48 0.11 4.66
C ARG A 113 -2.35 1.36 4.70
N LEU A 114 -1.80 2.47 5.17
CA LEU A 114 -2.49 3.76 5.21
C LEU A 114 -2.84 4.25 3.79
N ALA A 115 -1.93 4.12 2.83
CA ALA A 115 -2.20 4.46 1.43
C ALA A 115 -3.40 3.68 0.87
N HIS A 116 -3.53 2.40 1.22
CA HIS A 116 -4.66 1.57 0.82
C HIS A 116 -5.98 2.03 1.49
N VAL A 117 -5.95 2.49 2.74
CA VAL A 117 -7.13 3.10 3.38
C VAL A 117 -7.54 4.39 2.65
N LEU A 118 -6.58 5.28 2.39
CA LEU A 118 -6.82 6.55 1.70
C LEU A 118 -7.34 6.36 0.27
N GLN A 119 -6.85 5.34 -0.43
CA GLN A 119 -7.39 4.91 -1.72
C GLN A 119 -8.88 4.60 -1.62
N TRP A 120 -9.30 3.81 -0.62
CA TRP A 120 -10.70 3.43 -0.47
C TRP A 120 -11.60 4.61 -0.12
N GLN A 121 -11.06 5.58 0.61
CA GLN A 121 -11.67 6.91 0.83
C GLN A 121 -11.66 7.82 -0.42
N ARG A 122 -11.11 7.37 -1.56
CA ARG A 122 -10.94 8.15 -2.80
C ARG A 122 -10.02 9.36 -2.67
N ARG A 123 -9.19 9.42 -1.62
CA ARG A 123 -8.19 10.47 -1.37
C ARG A 123 -6.90 10.18 -2.14
N PHE A 124 -7.04 10.11 -3.46
CA PHE A 124 -6.01 9.57 -4.36
C PHE A 124 -4.70 10.34 -4.35
N ALA A 125 -4.73 11.67 -4.24
CA ALA A 125 -3.50 12.46 -4.20
C ALA A 125 -2.58 12.03 -3.04
N LEU A 126 -3.17 11.75 -1.87
CA LEU A 126 -2.41 11.34 -0.70
C LEU A 126 -2.02 9.86 -0.76
N ALA A 127 -2.91 9.01 -1.26
CA ALA A 127 -2.63 7.60 -1.49
C ALA A 127 -1.45 7.42 -2.47
N ASP A 128 -1.48 8.12 -3.60
CA ASP A 128 -0.42 8.09 -4.62
C ASP A 128 0.92 8.54 -4.05
N LEU A 129 0.94 9.60 -3.25
CA LEU A 129 2.16 10.09 -2.61
C LEU A 129 2.76 9.04 -1.68
N LEU A 130 1.94 8.43 -0.82
CA LEU A 130 2.40 7.37 0.08
C LEU A 130 2.83 6.10 -0.67
N PHE A 131 2.11 5.68 -1.71
CA PHE A 131 2.49 4.52 -2.51
C PHE A 131 3.84 4.73 -3.21
N ARG A 132 4.05 5.89 -3.85
CA ARG A 132 5.33 6.21 -4.51
C ARG A 132 6.47 6.31 -3.50
N ARG A 133 6.25 6.98 -2.37
CA ARG A 133 7.27 7.10 -1.33
C ARG A 133 7.66 5.74 -0.75
N ALA A 134 6.69 4.89 -0.45
CA ALA A 134 6.92 3.54 0.02
C ALA A 134 7.62 2.67 -1.03
N GLN A 135 7.21 2.76 -2.30
CA GLN A 135 7.86 2.05 -3.42
C GLN A 135 9.33 2.46 -3.58
N HIS A 136 9.61 3.76 -3.65
CA HIS A 136 10.97 4.29 -3.75
C HIS A 136 11.84 3.88 -2.56
N SER A 137 11.27 3.94 -1.35
CA SER A 137 11.97 3.54 -0.12
C SER A 137 12.28 2.05 -0.09
N ALA A 138 11.34 1.21 -0.53
CA ALA A 138 11.55 -0.24 -0.60
C ALA A 138 12.62 -0.61 -1.62
N GLU A 139 12.68 0.08 -2.77
CA GLU A 139 13.71 -0.11 -3.78
C GLU A 139 15.10 0.29 -3.28
N SER A 140 15.21 1.49 -2.69
CA SER A 140 16.46 1.98 -2.10
C SER A 140 16.98 1.04 -1.00
N ALA A 141 16.09 0.61 -0.10
CA ALA A 141 16.45 -0.29 0.98
C ALA A 141 16.75 -1.72 0.50
N CYS A 142 16.17 -2.17 -0.62
CA CYS A 142 16.52 -3.45 -1.24
C CYS A 142 17.92 -3.41 -1.85
N GLY A 143 18.33 -2.30 -2.47
CA GLY A 143 19.64 -2.15 -3.09
C GLY A 143 20.81 -2.07 -2.11
N THR A 144 20.53 -1.81 -0.83
CA THR A 144 21.53 -1.64 0.24
C THR A 144 21.48 -2.71 1.32
N ALA A 145 20.52 -3.63 1.27
CA ALA A 145 20.39 -4.69 2.26
C ALA A 145 21.45 -5.78 2.05
N GLU A 146 21.98 -6.31 3.17
CA GLU A 146 22.87 -7.47 3.15
C GLU A 146 22.16 -8.70 2.55
N PRO A 147 22.77 -9.40 1.57
CA PRO A 147 22.18 -10.60 0.97
C PRO A 147 21.87 -11.69 2.00
N GLY A 148 20.69 -12.30 1.89
CA GLY A 148 20.19 -13.31 2.81
C GLY A 148 19.67 -12.78 4.16
N SER A 149 19.73 -11.46 4.39
CA SER A 149 19.27 -10.85 5.64
C SER A 149 17.73 -10.84 5.76
N ARG A 150 17.23 -10.76 7.00
CA ARG A 150 15.80 -10.49 7.24
C ARG A 150 15.36 -9.19 6.58
N GLN A 151 16.23 -8.19 6.59
CA GLN A 151 16.01 -6.88 6.03
C GLN A 151 15.76 -6.95 4.52
N GLU A 152 16.61 -7.68 3.79
CA GLU A 152 16.45 -7.92 2.35
C GLU A 152 15.10 -8.59 2.04
N ARG A 153 14.75 -9.66 2.75
CA ARG A 153 13.46 -10.35 2.54
C ARG A 153 12.26 -9.42 2.75
N VAL A 154 12.31 -8.57 3.77
CA VAL A 154 11.25 -7.61 4.08
C VAL A 154 11.16 -6.52 3.01
N THR A 155 12.28 -5.95 2.56
CA THR A 155 12.26 -4.87 1.56
C THR A 155 11.86 -5.38 0.18
N ILE A 156 12.29 -6.59 -0.21
CA ILE A 156 11.80 -7.29 -1.40
C ILE A 156 10.27 -7.46 -1.34
N ALA A 157 9.75 -7.93 -0.19
CA ALA A 157 8.32 -8.10 -0.01
C ALA A 157 7.57 -6.76 -0.17
N MET A 158 8.01 -5.74 0.55
CA MET A 158 7.43 -4.40 0.49
C MET A 158 7.46 -3.82 -0.92
N ARG A 159 8.51 -4.09 -1.70
CA ARG A 159 8.63 -3.63 -3.09
C ARG A 159 7.50 -4.15 -3.96
N TYR A 160 7.30 -5.47 -4.04
CA TYR A 160 6.21 -6.00 -4.88
C TYR A 160 4.82 -5.73 -4.29
N PHE A 161 4.70 -5.54 -2.96
CA PHE A 161 3.45 -5.07 -2.35
C PHE A 161 3.11 -3.64 -2.79
N ALA A 162 4.08 -2.74 -2.82
CA ALA A 162 3.89 -1.36 -3.26
C ALA A 162 3.40 -1.31 -4.71
N TRP A 163 4.08 -2.03 -5.61
CA TRP A 163 3.69 -2.14 -7.03
C TRP A 163 2.29 -2.75 -7.21
N GLN A 164 1.94 -3.80 -6.46
CA GLN A 164 0.60 -4.40 -6.55
C GLN A 164 -0.50 -3.42 -6.08
N HIS A 165 -0.34 -2.81 -4.90
CA HIS A 165 -1.42 -2.01 -4.32
C HIS A 165 -1.53 -0.60 -4.91
N GLY A 166 -0.41 0.01 -5.32
CA GLY A 166 -0.49 1.25 -6.09
C GLY A 166 -1.13 1.03 -7.46
N GLY A 167 -0.94 -0.14 -8.08
CA GLY A 167 -1.69 -0.55 -9.27
C GLY A 167 -3.21 -0.58 -9.02
N LYS A 168 -3.66 -1.13 -7.88
CA LYS A 168 -5.08 -1.07 -7.47
C LYS A 168 -5.57 0.37 -7.28
N SER A 169 -4.74 1.26 -6.73
CA SER A 169 -5.08 2.69 -6.60
C SER A 169 -5.26 3.38 -7.95
N LEU A 170 -4.35 3.12 -8.89
CA LEU A 170 -4.45 3.66 -10.26
C LEU A 170 -5.68 3.11 -10.99
N PHE A 171 -6.01 1.83 -10.76
CA PHE A 171 -7.23 1.21 -11.29
C PHE A 171 -8.49 1.91 -10.77
N ASP A 172 -8.57 2.16 -9.45
CA ASP A 172 -9.68 2.90 -8.83
C ASP A 172 -9.85 4.33 -9.39
N GLN A 173 -8.76 4.95 -9.84
CA GLN A 173 -8.73 6.26 -10.48
C GLN A 173 -9.11 6.24 -11.97
N GLY A 174 -9.30 5.06 -12.58
CA GLY A 174 -9.51 4.92 -14.01
C GLY A 174 -8.24 5.11 -14.86
N ARG A 175 -7.07 5.18 -14.23
CA ARG A 175 -5.75 5.33 -14.87
C ARG A 175 -5.23 3.97 -15.31
N TYR A 176 -5.99 3.30 -16.17
CA TYR A 176 -5.79 1.89 -16.49
C TYR A 176 -4.48 1.58 -17.22
N ASP A 177 -3.96 2.52 -18.02
CA ASP A 177 -2.67 2.32 -18.70
C ASP A 177 -1.53 2.24 -17.66
N GLU A 178 -1.48 3.18 -16.71
CA GLU A 178 -0.49 3.19 -15.62
C GLU A 178 -0.71 2.02 -14.65
N ALA A 179 -1.96 1.69 -14.32
CA ALA A 179 -2.27 0.52 -13.49
C ALA A 179 -1.71 -0.77 -14.09
N LEU A 180 -1.82 -0.93 -15.42
CA LEU A 180 -1.29 -2.10 -16.12
C LEU A 180 0.24 -2.21 -15.99
N GLU A 181 0.95 -1.09 -16.12
CA GLU A 181 2.41 -1.04 -15.93
C GLU A 181 2.80 -1.44 -14.50
N TRP A 182 2.07 -0.95 -13.51
CA TRP A 182 2.30 -1.28 -12.09
C TRP A 182 2.06 -2.77 -11.82
N PHE A 183 0.98 -3.35 -12.32
CA PHE A 183 0.70 -4.76 -12.14
C PHE A 183 1.68 -5.67 -12.89
N LEU A 184 2.10 -5.31 -14.10
CA LEU A 184 3.13 -6.05 -14.84
C LEU A 184 4.47 -6.03 -14.09
N THR A 185 4.82 -4.90 -13.50
CA THR A 185 6.02 -4.78 -12.67
C THR A 185 5.91 -5.63 -11.40
N ALA A 186 4.76 -5.58 -10.71
CA ALA A 186 4.50 -6.44 -9.55
C ALA A 186 4.62 -7.93 -9.91
N LEU A 187 4.07 -8.35 -11.06
CA LEU A 187 4.12 -9.74 -11.51
C LEU A 187 5.57 -10.20 -11.74
N ARG A 188 6.36 -9.40 -12.47
CA ARG A 188 7.77 -9.71 -12.73
C ARG A 188 8.55 -9.89 -11.43
N LEU A 189 8.40 -8.94 -10.50
CA LEU A 189 9.09 -8.98 -9.21
C LEU A 189 8.68 -10.20 -8.38
N ARG A 190 7.39 -10.56 -8.37
CA ARG A 190 6.89 -11.77 -7.69
C ARG A 190 7.47 -13.05 -8.30
N GLN A 191 7.60 -13.11 -9.62
CA GLN A 191 8.19 -14.26 -10.32
C GLN A 191 9.69 -14.41 -10.03
N GLU A 192 10.44 -13.32 -10.03
CA GLU A 192 11.89 -13.31 -9.74
C GLU A 192 12.21 -13.92 -8.36
N VAL A 193 11.33 -13.72 -7.38
CA VAL A 193 11.54 -14.16 -5.99
C VAL A 193 10.82 -15.46 -5.65
N GLY A 194 10.14 -16.09 -6.63
CA GLY A 194 9.36 -17.30 -6.41
C GLY A 194 8.21 -17.11 -5.42
N ALA A 195 7.49 -15.98 -5.52
CA ALA A 195 6.35 -15.71 -4.64
C ALA A 195 5.26 -16.79 -4.75
N PRO A 196 4.47 -17.02 -3.69
CA PRO A 196 3.38 -18.00 -3.68
C PRO A 196 2.38 -17.84 -4.84
N ASP A 197 1.82 -18.96 -5.30
CA ASP A 197 0.94 -19.03 -6.48
C ASP A 197 -0.34 -18.19 -6.34
N ASP A 198 -0.89 -18.08 -5.13
CA ASP A 198 -2.03 -17.23 -4.82
C ASP A 198 -1.71 -15.74 -5.05
N GLN A 199 -0.49 -15.30 -4.70
CA GLN A 199 -0.05 -13.94 -4.99
C GLN A 199 0.14 -13.70 -6.49
N LEU A 200 0.71 -14.67 -7.21
CA LEU A 200 0.83 -14.58 -8.67
C LEU A 200 -0.55 -14.56 -9.34
N ALA A 201 -1.48 -15.39 -8.88
CA ALA A 201 -2.86 -15.43 -9.37
C ALA A 201 -3.57 -14.10 -9.15
N SER A 202 -3.45 -13.52 -7.95
CA SER A 202 -4.01 -12.20 -7.62
C SER A 202 -3.48 -11.07 -8.54
N THR A 203 -2.19 -11.05 -8.86
CA THR A 203 -1.65 -10.07 -9.81
C THR A 203 -2.17 -10.31 -11.23
N ARG A 204 -2.28 -11.56 -11.67
CA ARG A 204 -2.83 -11.89 -12.99
C ARG A 204 -4.31 -11.51 -13.12
N GLN A 205 -5.10 -11.71 -12.06
CA GLN A 205 -6.49 -11.26 -11.96
C GLN A 205 -6.59 -9.74 -12.18
N ALA A 206 -5.75 -8.96 -11.48
CA ALA A 206 -5.68 -7.51 -11.63
C ALA A 206 -5.28 -7.06 -13.05
N ILE A 207 -4.30 -7.74 -13.68
CA ILE A 207 -3.91 -7.49 -15.07
C ILE A 207 -5.09 -7.76 -16.03
N ALA A 208 -5.80 -8.87 -15.82
CA ALA A 208 -6.95 -9.24 -16.65
C ALA A 208 -8.08 -8.20 -16.53
N ALA A 209 -8.43 -7.79 -15.31
CA ALA A 209 -9.42 -6.74 -15.07
C ALA A 209 -9.02 -5.42 -15.73
N THR A 210 -7.77 -5.01 -15.59
CA THR A 210 -7.25 -3.77 -16.20
C THR A 210 -7.32 -3.80 -17.72
N ARG A 211 -6.99 -4.94 -18.34
CA ARG A 211 -7.11 -5.13 -19.80
C ARG A 211 -8.56 -5.06 -20.28
N ARG A 212 -9.52 -5.62 -19.52
CA ARG A 212 -10.97 -5.49 -19.84
C ARG A 212 -11.38 -4.01 -19.90
N ARG A 213 -11.05 -3.24 -18.87
CA ARG A 213 -11.36 -1.79 -18.80
C ARG A 213 -10.73 -1.00 -19.95
N LEU A 214 -9.49 -1.33 -20.33
CA LEU A 214 -8.82 -0.69 -21.47
C LEU A 214 -9.53 -0.98 -22.80
N THR A 215 -10.00 -2.21 -23.00
CA THR A 215 -10.77 -2.59 -24.19
C THR A 215 -12.11 -1.88 -24.22
N GLU A 216 -12.86 -1.87 -23.11
CA GLU A 216 -14.14 -1.16 -22.99
C GLU A 216 -13.99 0.34 -23.30
N ARG A 217 -12.94 1.00 -22.77
CA ARG A 217 -12.62 2.41 -23.04
C ARG A 217 -12.28 2.69 -24.51
N ARG A 218 -11.83 1.68 -25.26
CA ARG A 218 -11.52 1.78 -26.70
C ARG A 218 -12.75 1.49 -27.55
N SER A 219 -13.62 0.57 -27.13
CA SER A 219 -14.85 0.21 -27.82
C SER A 219 -16.00 1.20 -27.59
N GLY A 220 -15.97 1.97 -26.50
CA GLY A 220 -16.92 3.05 -26.22
C GLY A 220 -16.51 4.43 -26.76
N ARG A 221 -15.46 4.50 -27.59
CA ARG A 221 -15.07 5.68 -28.38
C ARG A 221 -15.44 5.47 -29.84
#